data_AF-A0A938IZN4-F1
#
_entry.id   AF-A0A938IZN4-F1
#
_cell.length_a   1.000
_cell.length_b   1.000
_cell.length_c   1.000
_cell.angle_alpha   90.00
_cell.angle_beta   90.00
_cell.angle_gamma   90.00
#
_symmetry.space_group_name_H-M   'P 1'
#
loop_
_entity.id
_entity.type
_entity.pdbx_description
1 polymer ?
#
loop_
_entity_poly.entity_id
_entity_poly.type
_entity_poly.pdbx_seq_one_letter_code
_entity_poly.pdbx_strand_id
1 'polypeptide(L)'
;PPVVRAVATTGEGVDEVWATVRAHREFLEATGRLAAQRRDRLRAEVRAIAVARLAARVDAWARSPEFEAVLARVDAREVDPYGAAAQVTGDPPLDGDDRQPRS
;
A
#
# COMPACT_ATOMS: atom_id res chain seq x y z
N PRO A 1 19.36 -16.99 12.40
CA PRO A 1 19.66 -16.55 13.78
C PRO A 1 19.87 -17.77 14.69
N PRO A 2 20.79 -17.70 15.67
CA PRO A 2 21.02 -18.80 16.61
C PRO A 2 19.87 -18.94 17.61
N VAL A 3 19.69 -20.14 18.17
CA VAL A 3 18.69 -20.45 19.21
C VAL A 3 19.41 -20.55 20.54
N VAL A 4 19.04 -19.70 21.51
CA VAL A 4 19.64 -19.61 22.85
C VAL A 4 18.60 -19.98 23.91
N ARG A 5 19.00 -20.72 24.95
CA ARG A 5 18.12 -21.11 26.05
C ARG A 5 18.21 -20.08 27.17
N ALA A 6 17.07 -19.64 27.69
CA ALA A 6 16.99 -18.77 28.87
C ALA A 6 15.77 -19.11 29.73
N VAL A 7 15.88 -18.88 31.04
CA VAL A 7 14.80 -19.06 32.02
C VAL A 7 14.52 -17.72 32.70
N ALA A 8 13.39 -17.12 32.35
CA ALA A 8 13.05 -15.76 32.77
C ALA A 8 12.91 -15.62 34.30
N THR A 9 12.42 -16.65 34.99
CA THR A 9 12.18 -16.64 36.44
C THR A 9 13.45 -16.73 37.28
N THR A 10 14.52 -17.31 36.73
CA THR A 10 15.81 -17.48 37.43
C THR A 10 16.89 -16.55 36.89
N GLY A 11 16.64 -15.88 35.75
CA GLY A 11 17.62 -15.02 35.08
C GLY A 11 18.69 -15.78 34.28
N GLU A 12 18.63 -17.11 34.27
CA GLU A 12 19.58 -17.96 33.55
C GLU A 12 19.50 -17.71 32.03
N GLY A 13 20.65 -17.57 31.37
CA GLY A 13 20.74 -17.40 29.91
C GLY A 13 20.32 -16.01 29.38
N VAL A 14 19.89 -15.09 30.26
CA VAL A 14 19.46 -13.73 29.85
C VAL A 14 20.61 -12.93 29.24
N ASP A 15 21.81 -13.03 29.82
CA ASP A 15 23.01 -12.34 29.30
C ASP A 15 23.42 -12.84 27.91
N GLU A 16 23.27 -14.15 27.66
CA GLU A 16 23.58 -14.76 26.37
C GLU A 16 22.55 -14.39 25.30
N VAL A 17 21.26 -14.33 25.67
CA VAL A 17 20.19 -13.79 24.83
C VAL A 17 20.49 -12.32 24.49
N TRP A 18 20.89 -11.51 25.48
CA TRP A 18 21.20 -10.10 25.26
C TRP A 18 22.40 -9.90 24.34
N ALA A 19 23.48 -10.66 24.54
CA ALA A 19 24.64 -10.66 23.66
C ALA A 19 24.27 -11.01 22.21
N THR A 20 23.41 -12.01 22.03
CA THR A 20 22.91 -12.44 20.71
C THR A 20 22.09 -11.35 20.02
N VAL A 21 21.22 -10.66 20.77
CA VAL A 21 20.43 -9.52 20.26
C VAL A 21 21.36 -8.39 19.82
N ARG A 22 22.40 -8.06 20.60
CA ARG A 22 23.38 -7.02 20.24
C ARG A 22 24.19 -7.40 18.99
N ALA A 23 24.70 -8.63 18.91
CA ALA A 23 25.43 -9.10 17.74
C ALA A 23 24.56 -9.08 16.47
N HIS A 24 23.27 -9.44 16.58
CA HIS A 24 22.35 -9.36 15.45
C HIS A 24 22.12 -7.90 15.04
N ARG A 25 21.99 -6.99 16.00
CA ARG A 25 21.84 -5.56 15.74
C ARG A 25 23.07 -4.99 15.03
N GLU A 26 24.27 -5.27 15.53
CA GLU A 26 25.54 -4.84 14.93
C GLU A 26 25.67 -5.39 13.50
N PHE A 27 25.29 -6.65 13.26
CA PHE A 27 25.22 -7.22 11.92
C PHE A 27 24.23 -6.47 11.01
N LEU A 28 23.03 -6.15 11.49
CA LEU A 28 22.03 -5.43 10.69
C LEU A 28 22.40 -3.96 10.44
N GLU A 29 23.16 -3.34 11.34
CA GLU A 29 23.75 -2.00 11.18
C GLU A 29 24.90 -2.04 10.17
N ALA A 30 25.86 -2.96 10.33
CA ALA A 30 27.01 -3.13 9.44
C ALA A 30 26.62 -3.53 8.00
N THR A 31 25.52 -4.27 7.84
CA THR A 31 25.00 -4.68 6.51
C THR A 31 24.04 -3.67 5.88
N GLY A 32 23.73 -2.55 6.55
CA GLY A 32 22.78 -1.54 6.07
C GLY A 32 21.32 -2.01 5.97
N ARG A 33 21.01 -3.23 6.45
CA ARG A 33 19.68 -3.85 6.36
C ARG A 33 18.63 -3.10 7.18
N LEU A 34 19.01 -2.47 8.30
CA LEU A 34 18.08 -1.62 9.06
C LEU A 34 17.61 -0.40 8.25
N ALA A 35 18.50 0.23 7.49
CA ALA A 35 18.16 1.38 6.68
C ALA A 35 17.27 0.98 5.49
N ALA A 36 17.56 -0.15 4.85
CA ALA A 36 16.73 -0.72 3.79
C ALA A 36 15.32 -1.06 4.29
N GLN A 37 15.20 -1.81 5.40
CA GLN A 37 13.90 -2.16 5.99
C GLN A 37 13.09 -0.94 6.42
N ARG A 38 13.75 0.10 6.95
CA ARG A 38 13.08 1.37 7.29
C ARG A 38 12.54 2.07 6.05
N ARG A 39 13.31 2.11 4.95
CA ARG A 39 12.85 2.65 3.66
C ARG A 39 11.67 1.87 3.10
N ASP A 40 11.70 0.54 3.16
CA ASP A 40 10.61 -0.30 2.66
C ASP A 40 9.32 -0.10 3.46
N ARG A 41 9.43 -0.02 4.80
CA ARG A 41 8.29 0.31 5.68
C ARG A 41 7.73 1.69 5.37
N LEU A 42 8.58 2.71 5.25
CA LEU A 42 8.16 4.06 4.90
C LEU A 42 7.48 4.10 3.52
N ARG A 43 8.03 3.37 2.53
CA ARG A 43 7.42 3.25 1.20
C ARG A 43 6.02 2.61 1.27
N ALA A 44 5.88 1.54 2.05
CA ALA A 44 4.60 0.87 2.23
C ALA A 44 3.57 1.78 2.94
N GLU A 45 4.00 2.50 3.98
CA GLU A 45 3.16 3.44 4.73
C GLU A 45 2.68 4.61 3.86
N VAL A 46 3.59 5.27 3.15
CA VAL A 46 3.25 6.37 2.23
C VAL A 46 2.28 5.88 1.15
N ARG A 47 2.52 4.70 0.57
CA ARG A 47 1.61 4.10 -0.41
C ARG A 47 0.23 3.84 0.19
N ALA A 48 0.16 3.26 1.39
CA ALA A 48 -1.10 2.95 2.06
C ALA A 48 -1.93 4.23 2.33
N ILE A 49 -1.28 5.29 2.83
CA ILE A 49 -1.91 6.59 3.05
C ILE A 49 -2.44 7.19 1.74
N ALA A 50 -1.64 7.16 0.68
CA ALA A 50 -2.05 7.67 -0.63
C ALA A 50 -3.27 6.93 -1.20
N VAL A 51 -3.26 5.59 -1.13
CA VAL A 51 -4.38 4.74 -1.58
C VAL A 51 -5.65 5.04 -0.76
N ALA A 52 -5.54 5.11 0.56
CA ALA A 52 -6.68 5.40 1.43
C ALA A 52 -7.30 6.78 1.13
N ARG A 53 -6.48 7.80 0.87
CA ARG A 53 -6.95 9.14 0.48
C ARG A 53 -7.64 9.14 -0.88
N LEU A 54 -7.08 8.42 -1.86
CA LEU A 54 -7.68 8.31 -3.18
C LEU A 54 -9.03 7.60 -3.11
N ALA A 55 -9.11 6.48 -2.38
CA ALA A 55 -10.36 5.75 -2.15
C ALA A 55 -11.43 6.64 -1.51
N ALA A 56 -11.07 7.37 -0.44
CA ALA A 56 -12.00 8.30 0.20
C ALA A 56 -12.50 9.41 -0.74
N ARG A 57 -11.65 9.91 -1.65
CA ARG A 57 -12.04 10.89 -2.68
C ARG A 57 -13.01 10.30 -3.70
N VAL A 58 -12.74 9.07 -4.16
CA VAL A 58 -13.64 8.33 -5.07
C VAL A 58 -15.00 8.11 -4.40
N ASP A 59 -15.02 7.64 -3.15
CA ASP A 59 -16.25 7.42 -2.39
C ASP A 59 -17.04 8.71 -2.18
N ALA A 60 -16.37 9.84 -1.96
CA ALA A 60 -17.01 11.14 -1.83
C ALA A 60 -17.64 11.60 -3.16
N TRP A 61 -16.92 11.43 -4.27
CA TRP A 61 -17.44 11.72 -5.60
C TRP A 61 -18.62 10.80 -5.97
N ALA A 62 -18.54 9.51 -5.64
CA ALA A 62 -19.62 8.55 -5.89
C ALA A 62 -20.92 8.87 -5.14
N ARG A 63 -20.90 9.81 -4.18
CA ARG A 63 -22.08 10.33 -3.49
C ARG A 63 -22.54 11.70 -4.00
N SER A 64 -21.91 12.23 -5.04
CA SER A 64 -22.16 13.58 -5.54
C SER A 64 -23.13 13.57 -6.73
N PRO A 65 -23.87 14.67 -6.98
CA PRO A 65 -24.75 14.78 -8.14
C PRO A 65 -24.02 14.64 -9.48
N GLU A 66 -22.75 15.03 -9.53
CA GLU A 66 -21.91 14.90 -10.72
C GLU A 66 -21.70 13.42 -11.09
N PHE A 67 -21.60 12.51 -10.11
CA PHE A 67 -21.51 11.07 -10.38
C PHE A 67 -22.76 10.54 -11.06
N GLU A 68 -23.94 10.92 -10.58
CA GLU A 68 -25.22 10.54 -11.19
C GLU A 68 -25.32 11.03 -12.64
N ALA A 69 -24.86 12.25 -12.91
CA ALA A 69 -24.82 12.78 -14.27
C ALA A 69 -23.87 11.99 -15.19
N VAL A 70 -22.72 11.54 -14.67
CA VAL A 70 -21.80 10.67 -15.42
C VAL A 70 -22.40 9.29 -15.64
N LEU A 71 -23.04 8.69 -14.62
CA LEU A 71 -23.73 7.41 -14.75
C LEU A 71 -24.83 7.44 -15.82
N ALA A 72 -25.64 8.49 -15.88
CA ALA A 72 -26.67 8.65 -16.90
C ALA A 72 -26.08 8.66 -18.31
N ARG A 73 -24.93 9.32 -18.51
CA ARG A 73 -24.23 9.35 -19.81
C ARG A 73 -23.63 7.98 -20.17
N VAL A 74 -23.17 7.21 -19.19
CA VAL A 74 -22.70 5.84 -19.40
C VAL A 74 -23.86 4.92 -19.79
N ASP A 75 -25.01 5.03 -19.12
CA ASP A 75 -26.22 4.28 -19.45
C ASP A 75 -26.74 4.59 -20.87
N ALA A 76 -26.69 5.87 -21.25
CA ALA A 76 -26.97 6.35 -22.61
C ALA A 76 -25.91 5.94 -23.66
N ARG A 77 -24.82 5.27 -23.24
CA ARG A 77 -23.66 4.89 -24.09
C ARG A 77 -22.92 6.06 -24.74
N GLU A 78 -22.99 7.25 -24.14
CA GLU A 78 -22.27 8.44 -24.61
C GLU A 78 -20.81 8.46 -24.15
N VAL A 79 -20.53 7.83 -23.00
CA VAL A 79 -19.19 7.67 -22.43
C VAL A 79 -19.05 6.22 -21.98
N ASP A 80 -17.91 5.60 -22.21
CA ASP A 80 -17.66 4.26 -21.68
C ASP A 80 -17.24 4.32 -20.18
N PRO A 81 -17.37 3.22 -19.44
CA PRO A 81 -17.03 3.19 -18.02
C PRO A 81 -15.57 3.59 -17.69
N TYR A 82 -14.61 3.37 -18.58
CA TYR A 82 -13.21 3.74 -18.36
C TYR A 82 -12.99 5.25 -18.55
N GLY A 83 -13.59 5.83 -19.59
CA GLY A 83 -13.61 7.28 -19.79
C GLY A 83 -14.34 8.03 -18.65
N ALA A 84 -15.35 7.41 -18.05
CA ALA A 84 -16.00 7.93 -16.86
C ALA A 84 -15.09 7.86 -15.61
N ALA A 85 -14.40 6.73 -15.39
CA ALA A 85 -13.49 6.56 -14.26
C ALA A 85 -12.28 7.52 -14.30
N ALA A 86 -11.75 7.79 -15.50
CA ALA A 86 -10.64 8.71 -15.72
C ALA A 86 -10.93 10.13 -15.21
N GLN A 87 -12.18 10.59 -15.28
CA GLN A 87 -12.60 11.91 -14.79
C GLN A 87 -12.42 12.06 -13.27
N VAL A 88 -12.40 10.95 -12.53
CA VAL A 88 -12.27 10.91 -11.06
C VAL A 88 -10.82 10.75 -10.63
N THR A 89 -10.07 9.92 -11.35
CA THR A 89 -8.67 9.66 -11.03
C THR A 89 -7.78 10.81 -11.49
N GLY A 90 -8.20 11.56 -12.51
CA GLY A 90 -7.40 12.58 -13.17
C GLY A 90 -6.39 11.98 -14.16
N ASP A 91 -6.55 10.69 -14.48
CA ASP A 91 -5.74 10.03 -15.49
C ASP A 91 -6.24 10.44 -16.89
N PRO A 92 -5.36 10.53 -17.90
CA PRO A 92 -5.81 10.65 -19.28
C PRO A 92 -6.71 9.46 -19.63
N PRO A 93 -7.74 9.65 -20.49
CA PRO A 93 -8.55 8.53 -20.96
C PRO A 93 -7.63 7.45 -21.52
N LEU A 94 -7.83 6.20 -21.09
CA LEU A 94 -7.08 5.08 -21.66
C LEU A 94 -7.36 5.05 -23.17
N ASP A 95 -6.33 5.16 -24.00
CA ASP A 95 -6.47 5.18 -25.45
C ASP A 95 -7.31 3.98 -25.92
N GLY A 96 -8.26 4.25 -26.83
CA GLY A 96 -9.36 3.35 -27.21
C GLY A 96 -9.00 2.07 -27.99
N ASP A 97 -7.79 1.55 -27.80
CA ASP A 97 -7.30 0.30 -28.41
C ASP A 97 -7.48 -0.93 -27.47
N ASP A 98 -7.60 -0.71 -26.15
CA ASP A 98 -7.88 -1.79 -25.17
C ASP A 98 -9.38 -2.14 -25.05
N ARG A 99 -10.15 -1.97 -26.14
CA ARG A 99 -11.56 -2.35 -26.21
C ARG A 99 -11.71 -3.87 -26.17
N GLN A 100 -11.69 -4.45 -24.98
CA GLN A 100 -12.18 -5.83 -24.79
C GLN A 100 -13.67 -5.89 -25.15
N PRO A 101 -14.08 -6.77 -26.08
CA PRO A 101 -15.48 -7.02 -26.34
C PRO A 101 -16.06 -7.78 -25.14
N ARG A 102 -17.10 -7.23 -24.49
CA ARG A 102 -17.91 -7.97 -23.53
C ARG A 102 -19.16 -8.51 -24.23
N SER A 103 -19.16 -9.83 -24.41
CA SER A 103 -20.34 -10.68 -24.58
C SER A 103 -21.22 -10.67 -23.33
#